data_AF-A0AAT9GTB2-F1
#
_entry.id   AF-A0AAT9GTB2-F1
#
_cell.length_a   1.000
_cell.length_b   1.000
_cell.length_c   1.000
_cell.angle_alpha   90.00
_cell.angle_beta   90.00
_cell.angle_gamma   90.00
#
_symmetry.space_group_name_H-M   'P 1'
#
loop_
_entity.id
_entity.type
_entity.pdbx_description
1 polymer ?
#
loop_
_entity_poly.entity_id
_entity_poly.type
_entity_poly.pdbx_seq_one_letter_code
_entity_poly.pdbx_strand_id
1 'polypeptide(L)'
;MKVIKYNVKVKLETKDPKKELNKVGGILIGRFTKDEKKFKDQLNSILQGKSKVIELDGIKASLSDSSIEVEGIKFRKLINVRKFINEIAEKYEAKCGQLNKSENLMTKQCEGENVKVYFEIKPEKIKPQKKEESKKEEEQQKNKTESKS
;
A
#
# COMPACT_ATOMS: atom_id res chain seq x y z
N MET A 1 8.84 11.65 15.95
CA MET A 1 8.40 11.74 14.53
C MET A 1 6.93 11.37 14.44
N LYS A 2 6.06 12.22 13.87
CA LYS A 2 4.70 11.82 13.50
C LYS A 2 4.84 10.70 12.46
N VAL A 3 4.36 9.49 12.75
CA VAL A 3 4.44 8.40 11.79
C VAL A 3 3.39 8.68 10.72
N ILE A 4 3.84 8.99 9.51
CA ILE A 4 2.97 9.18 8.35
C ILE A 4 2.94 7.86 7.58
N LYS A 5 1.77 7.23 7.50
CA LYS A 5 1.53 6.14 6.54
C LYS A 5 0.99 6.76 5.25
N TYR A 6 1.26 6.11 4.13
CA TYR A 6 0.75 6.50 2.83
C TYR A 6 -0.12 5.37 2.32
N ASN A 7 -1.41 5.66 2.14
CA ASN A 7 -2.36 4.74 1.54
C ASN A 7 -2.46 5.07 0.05
N VAL A 8 -2.22 4.08 -0.80
CA VAL A 8 -2.14 4.23 -2.24
C VAL A 8 -3.28 3.47 -2.89
N LYS A 9 -4.08 4.18 -3.69
CA LYS A 9 -5.02 3.62 -4.64
C LYS A 9 -4.44 3.71 -6.04
N VAL A 10 -4.56 2.63 -6.81
CA VAL A 10 -4.12 2.53 -8.20
C VAL A 10 -5.32 2.24 -9.07
N LYS A 11 -5.53 3.04 -10.11
CA LYS A 11 -6.48 2.75 -11.19
C LYS A 11 -5.69 2.56 -12.48
N LEU A 12 -5.86 1.41 -13.11
CA LEU A 12 -5.27 1.11 -14.41
C LEU A 12 -6.38 1.02 -15.44
N GLU A 13 -6.41 1.94 -16.40
CA GLU A 13 -7.31 1.92 -17.54
C GLU A 13 -6.64 1.21 -18.70
N THR A 14 -7.32 0.22 -19.28
CA THR A 14 -6.80 -0.63 -20.36
C THR A 14 -7.95 -1.27 -21.13
N LYS A 15 -7.69 -1.66 -22.38
CA LYS A 15 -8.64 -2.42 -23.19
C LYS A 15 -8.77 -3.88 -22.74
N ASP A 16 -7.73 -4.44 -22.09
CA ASP A 16 -7.69 -5.83 -21.65
C ASP A 16 -7.37 -5.98 -20.14
N PRO A 17 -8.32 -5.67 -19.23
CA PRO A 17 -8.05 -5.66 -17.79
C PRO A 17 -7.58 -7.00 -17.23
N LYS A 18 -8.07 -8.14 -17.74
CA LYS A 18 -7.62 -9.47 -17.29
C LYS A 18 -6.16 -9.74 -17.63
N LYS A 19 -5.74 -9.37 -18.84
CA LYS A 19 -4.36 -9.53 -19.31
C LYS A 19 -3.41 -8.69 -18.47
N GLU A 20 -3.78 -7.44 -18.22
CA GLU A 20 -2.98 -6.55 -17.40
C GLU A 20 -2.95 -6.99 -15.93
N LEU A 21 -4.05 -7.49 -15.38
CA LEU A 21 -4.06 -8.03 -14.02
C LEU A 21 -3.11 -9.23 -13.88
N ASN A 22 -3.00 -10.09 -14.90
CA ASN A 22 -2.01 -11.17 -14.89
C ASN A 22 -0.57 -10.63 -14.93
N LYS A 23 -0.32 -9.57 -15.72
CA LYS A 23 1.01 -8.95 -15.87
C LYS A 23 1.48 -8.23 -14.60
N VAL A 24 0.60 -7.47 -13.94
CA VAL A 24 0.96 -6.61 -12.80
C VAL A 24 0.36 -7.02 -11.45
N GLY A 25 -0.52 -8.02 -11.40
CA GLY A 25 -1.17 -8.48 -10.16
C GLY A 25 -0.17 -8.90 -9.08
N GLY A 26 0.97 -9.49 -9.46
CA GLY A 26 2.06 -9.79 -8.53
C GLY A 26 2.65 -8.55 -7.86
N ILE A 27 2.77 -7.43 -8.58
CA ILE A 27 3.32 -6.16 -8.05
C ILE A 27 2.25 -5.39 -7.27
N LEU A 28 1.00 -5.38 -7.75
CA LEU A 28 -0.09 -4.62 -7.14
C LEU A 28 -0.65 -5.30 -5.88
N ILE A 29 -0.65 -6.63 -5.85
CA ILE A 29 -1.32 -7.43 -4.80
C ILE A 29 -0.36 -8.47 -4.21
N GLY A 30 0.21 -9.33 -5.07
CA GLY A 30 1.00 -10.50 -4.65
C GLY A 30 2.12 -10.16 -3.65
N ARG A 31 2.88 -9.10 -3.90
CA ARG A 31 4.01 -8.70 -3.04
C ARG A 31 3.63 -8.20 -1.64
N PHE A 32 2.35 -7.90 -1.44
CA PHE A 32 1.83 -7.36 -0.18
C PHE A 32 1.02 -8.38 0.61
N THR A 33 0.72 -9.54 0.02
CA THR A 33 0.08 -10.63 0.73
C THR A 33 1.10 -11.61 1.29
N LYS A 34 0.75 -12.26 2.41
CA LYS A 34 1.53 -13.37 2.96
C LYS A 34 1.09 -14.72 2.41
N ASP A 35 -0.11 -14.80 1.84
CA ASP A 35 -0.72 -16.04 1.36
C ASP A 35 -0.68 -16.09 -0.17
N GLU A 36 0.49 -16.46 -0.69
CA GLU A 36 0.73 -16.56 -2.13
C GLU A 36 -0.21 -17.57 -2.81
N LYS A 37 -0.56 -18.65 -2.10
CA LYS A 37 -1.46 -19.69 -2.62
C LYS A 37 -2.86 -19.10 -2.82
N LYS A 38 -3.41 -18.44 -1.80
CA LYS A 38 -4.73 -17.81 -1.90
C LYS A 38 -4.75 -16.69 -2.95
N PHE A 39 -3.66 -15.95 -3.12
CA PHE A 39 -3.53 -15.00 -4.22
C PHE A 39 -3.62 -15.67 -5.59
N LYS A 40 -2.85 -16.74 -5.83
CA LYS A 40 -2.89 -17.48 -7.10
C LYS A 40 -4.29 -18.05 -7.38
N ASP A 41 -4.95 -18.59 -6.36
CA ASP A 41 -6.30 -19.13 -6.49
C ASP A 41 -7.34 -18.05 -6.87
N GLN A 42 -7.30 -16.89 -6.21
CA GLN A 42 -8.19 -15.77 -6.53
C GLN A 42 -7.87 -15.16 -7.90
N LEU A 43 -6.59 -15.04 -8.27
CA LEU A 43 -6.17 -14.57 -9.58
C LEU A 43 -6.71 -15.48 -10.68
N ASN A 44 -6.55 -16.80 -10.53
CA ASN A 44 -7.08 -17.78 -11.48
C ASN A 44 -8.62 -17.70 -11.60
N SER A 45 -9.32 -17.48 -10.49
CA SER A 45 -10.78 -17.27 -10.48
C SER A 45 -11.19 -16.05 -11.32
N ILE A 46 -10.44 -14.94 -11.23
CA ILE A 46 -10.68 -13.76 -12.09
C ILE A 46 -10.39 -14.06 -13.56
N LEU A 47 -9.27 -14.72 -13.86
CA LEU A 47 -8.89 -15.04 -15.24
C LEU A 47 -9.93 -15.96 -15.91
N GLN A 48 -10.49 -16.91 -15.15
CA GLN A 48 -11.60 -17.78 -15.59
C GLN A 48 -12.96 -17.06 -15.65
N GLY A 49 -13.06 -15.79 -15.23
CA GLY A 49 -14.31 -15.03 -15.24
C GLY A 49 -15.29 -15.41 -14.13
N LYS A 50 -14.86 -16.17 -13.13
CA LYS A 50 -15.69 -16.60 -11.99
C LYS A 50 -15.82 -15.52 -10.91
N SER A 51 -14.86 -14.59 -10.84
CA SER A 51 -14.87 -13.44 -9.94
C SER A 51 -14.41 -12.18 -10.66
N LYS A 52 -14.78 -11.02 -10.12
CA LYS A 52 -14.24 -9.71 -10.51
C LYS A 52 -13.45 -9.04 -9.37
N VAL A 53 -13.34 -9.67 -8.21
CA VAL A 53 -12.73 -9.07 -7.00
C VAL A 53 -11.72 -10.02 -6.35
N ILE A 54 -10.59 -9.46 -5.91
CA ILE A 54 -9.58 -10.08 -5.06
C ILE A 54 -9.54 -9.26 -3.76
N GLU A 55 -9.56 -9.92 -2.61
CA GLU A 55 -9.47 -9.26 -1.31
C GLU A 55 -8.55 -10.06 -0.38
N LEU A 56 -7.38 -9.50 -0.09
CA LEU A 56 -6.28 -10.17 0.63
C LEU A 56 -5.52 -9.17 1.49
N ASP A 57 -5.32 -9.49 2.76
CA ASP A 57 -4.48 -8.72 3.69
C ASP A 57 -4.80 -7.20 3.73
N GLY A 58 -6.07 -6.85 3.52
CA GLY A 58 -6.55 -5.46 3.48
C GLY A 58 -6.30 -4.74 2.15
N ILE A 59 -5.83 -5.45 1.12
CA ILE A 59 -5.80 -4.99 -0.26
C ILE A 59 -7.03 -5.53 -0.98
N LYS A 60 -7.73 -4.64 -1.68
CA LYS A 60 -8.88 -4.97 -2.51
C LYS A 60 -8.56 -4.60 -3.95
N ALA A 61 -8.69 -5.55 -4.86
CA ALA A 61 -8.62 -5.30 -6.28
C ALA A 61 -9.95 -5.64 -6.94
N SER A 62 -10.50 -4.72 -7.72
CA SER A 62 -11.71 -4.92 -8.50
C SER A 62 -11.43 -4.74 -9.98
N LEU A 63 -12.02 -5.63 -10.77
CA LEU A 63 -11.93 -5.65 -12.23
C LEU A 63 -13.23 -5.14 -12.84
N SER A 64 -13.13 -4.12 -13.67
CA SER A 64 -14.21 -3.67 -14.55
C SER A 64 -13.89 -4.06 -16.01
N ASP A 65 -14.77 -3.73 -16.93
CA ASP A 65 -14.61 -4.10 -18.34
C ASP A 65 -13.48 -3.30 -19.02
N SER A 66 -13.07 -2.15 -18.46
CA SER A 66 -12.00 -1.29 -19.01
C SER A 66 -10.97 -0.82 -17.96
N SER A 67 -11.05 -1.32 -16.73
CA SER A 67 -10.11 -0.92 -15.68
C SER A 67 -9.85 -1.97 -14.61
N ILE A 68 -8.71 -1.82 -13.95
CA ILE A 68 -8.36 -2.48 -12.69
C ILE A 68 -8.26 -1.39 -11.63
N GLU A 69 -8.95 -1.53 -10.52
CA GLU A 69 -8.79 -0.68 -9.34
C GLU A 69 -8.21 -1.49 -8.20
N VAL A 70 -7.14 -0.99 -7.59
CA VAL A 70 -6.48 -1.61 -6.43
C VAL A 70 -6.39 -0.59 -5.31
N GLU A 71 -6.92 -0.95 -4.15
CA GLU A 71 -6.97 -0.12 -2.95
C GLU A 71 -6.31 -0.84 -1.77
N GLY A 72 -5.90 -0.07 -0.76
CA GLY A 72 -5.37 -0.61 0.50
C GLY A 72 -3.86 -0.84 0.51
N ILE A 73 -3.13 -0.39 -0.53
CA ILE A 73 -1.67 -0.49 -0.58
C ILE A 73 -1.06 0.52 0.41
N LYS A 74 -0.33 0.04 1.41
CA LYS A 74 0.20 0.88 2.50
C LYS A 74 1.73 0.95 2.49
N PHE A 75 2.26 2.16 2.56
CA PHE A 75 3.70 2.42 2.71
C PHE A 75 4.00 3.25 3.97
N ARG A 76 5.14 3.00 4.62
CA ARG A 76 5.61 3.79 5.78
C ARG A 76 6.40 5.04 5.40
N LYS A 77 6.88 5.13 4.15
CA LYS A 77 7.71 6.23 3.66
C LYS A 77 7.31 6.62 2.24
N LEU A 78 7.25 7.91 1.94
CA LEU A 78 6.92 8.43 0.60
C LEU A 78 7.92 7.94 -0.47
N ILE A 79 9.19 7.74 -0.11
CA ILE A 79 10.19 7.21 -1.04
C ILE A 79 9.80 5.84 -1.58
N ASN A 80 9.15 5.00 -0.76
CA ASN A 80 8.70 3.68 -1.20
C ASN A 80 7.48 3.78 -2.14
N VAL A 81 6.62 4.78 -1.91
CA VAL A 81 5.53 5.10 -2.86
C VAL A 81 6.11 5.52 -4.21
N ARG A 82 7.13 6.39 -4.22
CA ARG A 82 7.78 6.84 -5.45
C ARG A 82 8.45 5.68 -6.20
N LYS A 83 9.17 4.80 -5.49
CA LYS A 83 9.76 3.59 -6.07
C LYS A 83 8.69 2.68 -6.69
N PHE A 84 7.58 2.46 -5.98
CA PHE A 84 6.46 1.68 -6.48
C PHE A 84 5.84 2.27 -7.75
N ILE A 85 5.64 3.60 -7.79
CA ILE A 85 5.13 4.27 -8.99
C ILE A 85 6.10 4.10 -10.16
N ASN A 86 7.39 4.28 -9.93
CA ASN A 86 8.41 4.13 -10.97
C ASN A 86 8.47 2.69 -11.50
N GLU A 87 8.41 1.68 -10.62
CA GLU A 87 8.38 0.27 -11.00
C GLU A 87 7.18 -0.06 -11.91
N ILE A 88 5.99 0.45 -11.59
CA ILE A 88 4.81 0.29 -12.44
C ILE A 88 4.97 1.05 -13.76
N ALA A 89 5.51 2.27 -13.73
CA ALA A 89 5.74 3.06 -14.93
C ALA A 89 6.74 2.40 -15.89
N GLU A 90 7.86 1.89 -15.37
CA GLU A 90 8.87 1.15 -16.13
C GLU A 90 8.28 -0.10 -16.80
N LYS A 91 7.39 -0.83 -16.10
CA LYS A 91 6.74 -2.04 -16.65
C LYS A 91 5.81 -1.77 -17.84
N TYR A 92 5.40 -0.51 -18.01
CA TYR A 92 4.56 -0.04 -19.10
C TYR A 92 5.27 0.94 -20.03
N GLU A 93 6.58 1.16 -19.83
CA GLU A 93 7.35 2.20 -20.52
C GLU A 93 6.61 3.56 -20.51
N ALA A 94 5.89 3.81 -19.42
CA ALA A 94 4.93 4.90 -19.32
C ALA A 94 5.62 6.19 -18.91
N LYS A 95 5.23 7.29 -19.57
CA LYS A 95 5.63 8.64 -19.17
C LYS A 95 4.72 9.13 -18.06
N CYS A 96 5.31 9.47 -16.92
CA CYS A 96 4.56 10.03 -15.81
C CYS A 96 4.54 11.55 -15.83
N GLY A 97 3.37 12.13 -15.59
CA GLY A 97 3.20 13.55 -15.35
C GLY A 97 3.78 14.01 -14.01
N GLN A 98 3.64 15.31 -13.76
CA GLN A 98 4.02 15.91 -12.48
C GLN A 98 3.17 15.36 -11.32
N LEU A 99 3.77 15.33 -10.14
CA LEU A 99 3.09 14.91 -8.92
C LEU A 99 2.26 16.08 -8.38
N ASN A 100 0.94 15.99 -8.55
CA ASN A 100 0.02 16.98 -8.01
C ASN A 100 -0.13 16.79 -6.50
N LYS A 101 -0.14 17.89 -5.75
CA LYS A 101 -0.29 17.87 -4.30
C LYS A 101 -1.40 18.84 -3.88
N SER A 102 -2.41 18.30 -3.22
CA SER A 102 -3.34 19.06 -2.39
C SER A 102 -3.13 18.70 -0.91
N GLU A 103 -3.76 19.42 0.02
CA GLU A 103 -3.47 19.33 1.46
C GLU A 103 -3.43 17.90 2.02
N ASN A 104 -4.32 17.02 1.55
CA ASN A 104 -4.46 15.65 2.05
C ASN A 104 -4.48 14.59 0.94
N LEU A 105 -4.07 14.93 -0.28
CA LEU A 105 -4.06 14.00 -1.40
C LEU A 105 -2.93 14.37 -2.36
N MET A 106 -2.16 13.36 -2.78
CA MET A 106 -1.20 13.51 -3.85
C MET A 106 -1.62 12.59 -4.99
N THR A 107 -1.62 13.11 -6.22
CA THR A 107 -1.99 12.32 -7.40
C THR A 107 -0.90 12.32 -8.44
N LYS A 108 -0.75 11.21 -9.15
CA LYS A 108 0.18 11.09 -10.27
C LYS A 108 -0.43 10.21 -11.35
N GLN A 109 -0.31 10.64 -12.59
CA GLN A 109 -0.78 9.89 -13.76
C GLN A 109 0.43 9.49 -14.61
N CYS A 110 0.43 8.26 -15.10
CA CYS A 110 1.41 7.74 -16.04
C CYS A 110 0.69 7.17 -17.26
N GLU A 111 1.12 7.57 -18.45
CA GLU A 111 0.54 7.12 -19.72
C GLU A 111 1.56 6.29 -20.49
N GLY A 112 1.19 5.05 -20.79
CA GLY A 112 1.89 4.18 -21.72
C GLY A 112 1.09 4.04 -23.02
N GLU A 113 1.58 3.20 -23.93
CA GLU A 113 1.01 3.08 -25.28
C GLU A 113 -0.45 2.63 -25.30
N ASN A 114 -0.84 1.71 -24.42
CA ASN A 114 -2.20 1.14 -24.36
C ASN A 114 -2.80 1.17 -22.94
N VAL A 115 -2.15 1.84 -22.00
CA VAL A 115 -2.56 1.87 -20.60
C VAL A 115 -2.42 3.25 -20.00
N LYS A 116 -3.35 3.61 -19.12
CA LYS A 116 -3.23 4.79 -18.25
C LYS A 116 -3.28 4.35 -16.81
N VAL A 117 -2.28 4.77 -16.02
CA VAL A 117 -2.19 4.42 -14.60
C VAL A 117 -2.32 5.69 -13.77
N TYR A 118 -3.31 5.70 -12.89
CA TYR A 118 -3.56 6.78 -11.95
C TYR A 118 -3.23 6.31 -10.54
N PHE A 119 -2.47 7.13 -9.83
CA PHE A 119 -2.09 6.91 -8.45
C PHE A 119 -2.73 8.00 -7.59
N GLU A 120 -3.50 7.59 -6.58
CA GLU A 120 -3.95 8.45 -5.50
C GLU A 120 -3.21 8.06 -4.22
N ILE A 121 -2.56 9.03 -3.58
CA ILE A 121 -1.72 8.82 -2.41
C ILE A 121 -2.27 9.68 -1.27
N LYS A 122 -2.83 9.03 -0.26
CA LYS A 122 -3.40 9.68 0.93
C LYS A 122 -2.42 9.55 2.11
N PRO A 123 -1.83 10.66 2.60
CA PRO A 123 -1.03 10.64 3.82
C PRO A 123 -1.92 10.53 5.07
N GLU A 124 -1.76 9.45 5.82
CA GLU A 124 -2.43 9.21 7.10
C GLU A 124 -1.49 9.57 8.25
N LYS A 125 -1.86 10.59 9.05
CA LYS A 125 -1.14 10.96 10.27
C LYS A 125 -1.53 9.99 11.39
N ILE A 126 -0.58 9.20 11.88
CA ILE A 126 -0.77 8.42 13.10
C ILE A 126 -0.50 9.35 14.28
N LYS A 127 -1.51 9.54 15.14
CA LYS A 127 -1.27 10.15 16.46
C LYS A 127 -0.24 9.27 17.17
N PRO A 128 0.88 9.81 17.68
CA PRO A 128 1.75 9.02 18.52
C PRO A 128 0.90 8.47 19.68
N GLN A 129 0.87 7.15 19.87
CA GLN A 129 0.40 6.60 21.12
C GLN A 129 1.28 7.25 22.19
N LYS A 130 0.66 8.04 23.09
CA LYS A 130 1.33 8.37 24.35
C LYS A 130 1.70 7.03 24.95
N LYS A 131 3.00 6.77 25.15
CA LYS A 131 3.38 5.77 26.14
C LYS A 131 2.71 6.26 27.42
N GLU A 132 1.73 5.51 27.92
CA GLU A 132 1.45 5.58 29.35
C GLU A 132 2.75 5.12 30.03
N GLU A 133 3.56 6.09 30.45
CA GLU A 133 4.47 5.90 31.56
C GLU A 133 3.58 5.61 32.77
N SER A 134 3.19 4.34 32.90
CA SER A 134 2.68 3.80 34.14
C SER A 134 3.80 3.89 35.17
N LYS A 135 3.73 4.94 35.99
CA LYS A 135 4.12 4.99 37.41
C LYS A 135 4.78 3.69 37.91
N LYS A 136 6.11 3.73 38.05
CA LYS A 136 6.87 2.89 39.01
C LYS A 136 8.12 3.66 39.43
N GLU A 137 7.89 4.79 40.10
CA GLU A 137 8.79 5.27 41.14
C GLU A 137 8.11 5.02 42.48
N GLU A 138 8.93 4.79 43.51
CA GLU A 138 8.61 4.51 44.92
C GLU A 138 8.29 3.05 45.29
N GLU A 139 9.32 2.19 45.33
CA GLU A 139 9.61 1.29 46.47
C GLU A 139 10.82 0.39 46.14
N GLN A 140 12.06 0.90 46.19
CA GLN A 140 13.25 0.03 46.35
C GLN A 140 14.54 0.73 46.80
N GLN A 141 14.48 1.91 47.41
CA GLN A 141 15.65 2.60 47.97
C GLN A 141 15.54 2.87 49.48
N LYS A 142 15.23 1.82 50.27
CA LYS A 142 15.33 1.93 51.74
C LYS A 142 15.99 0.76 52.48
N ASN A 143 16.62 -0.21 51.82
CA ASN A 143 17.24 -1.35 52.53
C ASN A 143 18.66 -1.70 52.06
N LYS A 144 19.56 -0.71 51.89
CA LYS A 144 21.01 -0.99 51.74
C LYS A 144 21.95 0.02 52.41
N THR A 145 21.49 0.68 53.47
CA THR A 145 22.35 1.46 54.37
C THR A 145 21.87 1.29 55.80
N GLU A 146 22.25 0.17 56.42
CA GLU A 146 22.52 0.04 57.85
C GLU A 146 23.09 -1.36 58.12
N SER A 147 24.34 -1.53 57.70
CA SER A 147 25.28 -2.53 58.22
C SER A 147 26.66 -1.93 58.10
N LYS A 148 26.95 -1.00 59.01
CA LYS A 148 28.28 -0.64 59.53
C LYS A 148 28.12 0.50 60.54
N SER A 149 27.85 0.13 61.79
CA SER A 149 28.64 0.51 62.98
C SER A 149 28.08 -0.18 64.21
#